data_AF-A0A8T6S5H4-F1
#
_entry.id   AF-A0A8T6S5H4-F1
#
_cell.length_a   1.000
_cell.length_b   1.000
_cell.length_c   1.000
_cell.angle_alpha   90.00
_cell.angle_beta   90.00
_cell.angle_gamma   90.00
#
_symmetry.space_group_name_H-M   'P 1'
#
loop_
_entity.id
_entity.type
_entity.pdbx_description
1 polymer ?
#
loop_
_entity_poly.entity_id
_entity_poly.type
_entity_poly.pdbx_seq_one_letter_code
_entity_poly.pdbx_strand_id
1 'polypeptide(L)'
;MSQETLSKIDESHINEISSSRNEPDWLKDYRKDSLSIYSTLPIEMSPLYNKYTDAKRLNPEKISIASSTKDTIPDFLQKRLGELENEICIIQIGTNIHKINLPEDLKSKGLVISSISDAIQNNSELVKKALEASNSNDDKFTA
;
A
#
# COMPACT_ATOMS: atom_id res chain seq x y z
N MET A 1 -7.41 -16.45 7.53
CA MET A 1 -6.20 -15.75 7.08
C MET A 1 -5.52 -16.62 6.04
N SER A 2 -5.77 -16.37 4.77
CA SER A 2 -5.03 -16.98 3.66
C SER A 2 -3.76 -16.14 3.46
N GLN A 3 -2.61 -16.81 3.54
CA GLN A 3 -1.33 -16.23 3.16
C GLN A 3 -1.04 -16.76 1.77
N GLU A 4 -1.07 -15.90 0.76
CA GLU A 4 -0.91 -16.29 -0.64
C GLU A 4 0.45 -15.85 -1.16
N THR A 5 0.98 -16.57 -2.15
CA THR A 5 2.23 -16.18 -2.79
C THR A 5 1.96 -15.14 -3.87
N LEU A 6 2.88 -14.18 -4.05
CA LEU A 6 2.76 -13.13 -5.07
C LEU A 6 2.54 -13.73 -6.49
N SER A 7 3.12 -14.89 -6.77
CA SER A 7 2.92 -15.61 -8.04
C SER A 7 1.48 -16.07 -8.32
N LYS A 8 0.61 -16.10 -7.30
CA LYS A 8 -0.77 -16.60 -7.42
C LYS A 8 -1.82 -15.49 -7.45
N ILE A 9 -1.41 -14.22 -7.33
CA ILE A 9 -2.37 -13.11 -7.38
C ILE A 9 -3.04 -13.09 -8.74
N ASP A 10 -4.37 -13.05 -8.70
CA ASP A 10 -5.24 -12.99 -9.87
C ASP A 10 -6.48 -12.12 -9.56
N GLU A 11 -7.40 -12.02 -10.52
CA GLU A 11 -8.63 -11.25 -10.35
C GLU A 11 -9.53 -11.73 -9.21
N SER A 12 -9.46 -13.01 -8.82
CA SER A 12 -10.30 -13.53 -7.72
C SER A 12 -9.92 -12.87 -6.39
N HIS A 13 -8.63 -12.63 -6.18
CA HIS A 13 -8.10 -11.91 -5.02
C HIS A 13 -8.57 -10.45 -4.99
N ILE A 14 -8.61 -9.78 -6.16
CA ILE A 14 -9.13 -8.42 -6.26
C ILE A 14 -10.61 -8.38 -5.88
N ASN A 15 -11.41 -9.33 -6.39
CA ASN A 15 -12.82 -9.42 -6.05
C ASN A 15 -13.03 -9.65 -4.54
N GLU A 16 -12.22 -10.51 -3.92
CA GLU A 16 -12.26 -10.76 -2.47
C GLU A 16 -11.94 -9.48 -1.67
N ILE A 17 -10.84 -8.80 -2.01
CA ILE A 17 -10.42 -7.57 -1.31
C ILE A 17 -11.50 -6.48 -1.45
N SER A 18 -11.95 -6.22 -2.67
CA SER A 18 -12.95 -5.20 -2.96
C SER A 18 -14.26 -5.47 -2.21
N SER A 19 -14.72 -6.73 -2.18
CA SER A 19 -15.92 -7.12 -1.44
C SER A 19 -15.74 -7.00 0.07
N SER A 20 -14.60 -7.45 0.60
CA SER A 20 -14.31 -7.43 2.05
C SER A 20 -14.23 -6.02 2.63
N ARG A 21 -13.82 -5.04 1.80
CA ARG A 21 -13.64 -3.64 2.20
C ARG A 21 -14.76 -2.72 1.73
N ASN A 22 -15.77 -3.26 1.05
CA ASN A 22 -16.85 -2.50 0.43
C ASN A 22 -16.30 -1.36 -0.45
N GLU A 23 -15.33 -1.68 -1.30
CA GLU A 23 -14.70 -0.72 -2.19
C GLU A 23 -15.67 -0.26 -3.29
N PRO A 24 -15.60 1.01 -3.74
CA PRO A 24 -16.39 1.47 -4.86
C PRO A 24 -15.95 0.79 -6.17
N ASP A 25 -16.88 0.64 -7.11
CA ASP A 25 -16.64 -0.07 -8.38
C ASP A 25 -15.44 0.48 -9.15
N TRP A 26 -15.26 1.81 -9.19
CA TRP A 26 -14.13 2.43 -9.88
C TRP A 26 -12.77 1.95 -9.35
N LEU A 27 -12.65 1.66 -8.06
CA LEU A 27 -11.40 1.20 -7.46
C LEU A 27 -11.15 -0.27 -7.80
N LYS A 28 -12.23 -1.05 -7.84
CA LYS A 28 -12.16 -2.45 -8.29
C LYS A 28 -11.68 -2.54 -9.73
N ASP A 29 -12.23 -1.71 -10.62
CA ASP A 29 -11.85 -1.65 -12.03
C ASP A 29 -10.39 -1.18 -12.17
N TYR A 30 -10.01 -0.11 -11.45
CA TYR A 30 -8.62 0.36 -11.40
C TYR A 30 -7.64 -0.76 -11.01
N ARG A 31 -7.95 -1.54 -9.96
CA ARG A 31 -7.10 -2.66 -9.52
C ARG A 31 -6.96 -3.75 -10.59
N LYS A 32 -8.04 -4.06 -11.32
CA LYS A 32 -8.02 -5.06 -12.39
C LYS A 32 -7.15 -4.60 -13.56
N ASP A 33 -7.31 -3.34 -13.96
CA ASP A 33 -6.50 -2.73 -15.02
C ASP A 33 -5.02 -2.73 -14.63
N SER A 34 -4.72 -2.32 -13.40
CA SER A 34 -3.39 -2.40 -12.79
C SER A 34 -2.80 -3.81 -12.81
N LEU A 35 -3.56 -4.83 -12.41
CA LEU A 35 -3.08 -6.22 -12.44
C LEU A 35 -2.81 -6.72 -13.87
N SER A 36 -3.61 -6.29 -14.84
CA SER A 36 -3.38 -6.59 -16.26
C SER A 36 -2.07 -5.95 -16.75
N ILE A 37 -1.82 -4.69 -16.40
CA ILE A 37 -0.57 -3.99 -16.70
C ILE A 37 0.62 -4.68 -16.02
N TYR A 38 0.53 -4.98 -14.72
CA TYR A 38 1.54 -5.71 -13.97
C TYR A 38 1.92 -7.03 -14.66
N SER A 39 0.92 -7.77 -15.14
CA SER A 39 1.12 -9.07 -15.80
C SER A 39 1.84 -8.97 -17.14
N THR A 40 1.74 -7.82 -17.81
CA THR A 40 2.31 -7.60 -19.14
C THR A 40 3.68 -6.89 -19.10
N LEU A 41 3.91 -6.01 -18.14
CA LEU A 41 5.17 -5.27 -18.05
C LEU A 41 6.34 -6.18 -17.67
N PRO A 42 7.49 -6.10 -18.38
CA PRO A 42 8.71 -6.75 -17.94
C PRO A 42 9.27 -6.07 -16.69
N ILE A 43 10.11 -6.78 -15.94
CA ILE A 43 10.89 -6.14 -14.87
C ILE A 43 11.91 -5.19 -15.53
N GLU A 44 12.05 -3.97 -15.00
CA GLU A 44 13.05 -3.01 -15.46
C GLU A 44 14.48 -3.53 -15.20
N MET A 45 15.33 -3.50 -16.23
CA MET A 45 16.67 -4.13 -16.21
C MET A 45 17.82 -3.18 -16.56
N SER A 46 17.58 -1.88 -16.63
CA SER A 46 18.62 -0.88 -16.89
C SER A 46 19.72 -0.94 -15.82
N PRO A 47 20.98 -0.60 -16.19
CA PRO A 47 22.10 -0.67 -15.26
C PRO A 47 21.91 0.16 -13.99
N LEU A 48 21.29 1.34 -14.09
CA LEU A 48 21.03 2.20 -12.94
C LEU A 48 19.97 1.58 -12.03
N TYR A 49 18.86 1.10 -12.58
CA TYR A 49 17.82 0.44 -11.79
C TYR A 49 18.39 -0.79 -11.05
N ASN A 50 19.17 -1.61 -11.75
CA ASN A 50 19.84 -2.79 -11.19
C ASN A 50 20.95 -2.49 -10.18
N LYS A 51 21.48 -1.26 -10.17
CA LYS A 51 22.49 -0.80 -9.22
C LYS A 51 21.85 -0.40 -7.88
N TYR A 52 20.64 0.17 -7.93
CA TYR A 52 19.97 0.74 -6.76
C TYR A 52 18.79 -0.09 -6.25
N THR A 53 18.39 -1.14 -6.95
CA THR A 53 17.29 -2.03 -6.56
C THR A 53 17.70 -3.50 -6.61
N ASP A 54 17.03 -4.32 -5.80
CA ASP A 54 17.13 -5.79 -5.81
C ASP A 54 16.00 -6.44 -6.63
N ALA A 55 15.31 -5.69 -7.49
CA ALA A 55 14.16 -6.18 -8.25
C ALA A 55 14.45 -7.47 -9.05
N LYS A 56 15.65 -7.58 -9.63
CA LYS A 56 16.09 -8.80 -10.35
C LYS A 56 16.21 -10.06 -9.47
N ARG A 57 16.26 -9.89 -8.14
CA ARG A 57 16.34 -10.99 -7.16
C ARG A 57 14.96 -11.39 -6.64
N LEU A 58 13.92 -10.64 -6.99
CA LEU A 58 12.55 -10.92 -6.58
C LEU A 58 12.09 -12.25 -7.18
N ASN A 59 11.72 -13.19 -6.30
CA ASN A 59 11.07 -14.43 -6.69
C ASN A 59 9.61 -14.42 -6.17
N PRO A 60 8.61 -14.23 -7.05
CA PRO A 60 7.20 -14.15 -6.66
C PRO A 60 6.67 -15.38 -5.90
N GLU A 61 7.26 -16.56 -6.07
CA GLU A 61 6.86 -17.77 -5.36
C GLU A 61 7.31 -17.78 -3.90
N LYS A 62 8.31 -16.96 -3.55
CA LYS A 62 8.88 -16.86 -2.19
C LYS A 62 8.35 -15.66 -1.42
N ILE A 63 7.51 -14.84 -2.03
CA ILE A 63 6.93 -13.65 -1.40
C ILE A 63 5.53 -13.98 -0.97
N SER A 64 5.32 -14.00 0.34
CA SER A 64 4.01 -14.18 0.94
C SER A 64 3.33 -12.83 1.15
N ILE A 65 2.07 -12.75 0.75
CA ILE A 65 1.21 -11.57 0.89
C ILE A 65 0.08 -11.92 1.85
N ALA A 66 -0.23 -10.98 2.74
CA ALA A 66 -1.31 -11.10 3.70
C ALA A 66 -2.23 -9.88 3.56
N SER A 67 -3.54 -10.10 3.59
CA SER A 67 -4.56 -9.05 3.53
C SER A 67 -4.68 -8.25 4.84
N SER A 68 -4.10 -8.77 5.93
CA SER A 68 -3.96 -8.10 7.22
C SER A 68 -2.71 -8.57 7.95
N THR A 69 -2.18 -7.71 8.82
CA THR A 69 -1.05 -8.01 9.70
C THR A 69 -1.49 -7.99 11.15
N LYS A 70 -0.88 -8.83 11.99
CA LYS A 70 -1.09 -8.75 13.44
C LYS A 70 -0.52 -7.43 13.97
N ASP A 71 -1.21 -6.83 14.93
CA ASP A 71 -0.76 -5.64 15.66
C ASP A 71 0.34 -6.00 16.67
N THR A 72 1.45 -6.53 16.18
CA THR A 72 2.61 -6.84 17.01
C THR A 72 3.77 -6.00 16.55
N ILE A 73 4.24 -5.13 17.43
CA ILE A 73 5.44 -4.34 17.22
C ILE A 73 6.63 -5.24 17.53
N PRO A 74 7.57 -5.42 16.59
CA PRO A 74 8.82 -6.10 16.88
C PRO A 74 9.60 -5.41 18.00
N ASP A 75 10.08 -6.18 18.99
CA ASP A 75 10.77 -5.63 20.18
C ASP A 75 11.96 -4.72 19.84
N PHE A 76 12.69 -5.05 18.77
CA PHE A 76 13.84 -4.24 18.33
C PHE A 76 13.46 -2.83 17.87
N LEU A 77 12.18 -2.58 17.52
CA LEU A 77 11.69 -1.27 17.13
C LEU A 77 11.30 -0.39 18.32
N GLN A 78 11.06 -0.96 19.51
CA GLN A 78 10.56 -0.20 20.66
C GLN A 78 11.43 1.02 20.99
N LYS A 79 12.76 0.86 20.95
CA LYS A 79 13.70 1.99 21.18
C LYS A 79 13.50 3.11 20.16
N ARG A 80 13.37 2.79 18.87
CA ARG A 80 13.18 3.77 17.79
C ARG A 80 11.83 4.45 17.86
N LEU A 81 10.79 3.72 18.25
CA LEU A 81 9.47 4.30 18.46
C LEU A 81 9.45 5.27 19.63
N GLY A 82 10.20 4.98 20.71
CA GLY A 82 10.38 5.90 21.84
C GLY A 82 11.11 7.19 21.46
N GLU A 83 12.10 7.12 20.57
CA GLU A 83 12.80 8.31 20.04
C GLU A 83 11.84 9.26 19.28
N LEU A 84 10.74 8.74 18.73
CA LEU A 84 9.73 9.50 17.98
C LEU A 84 8.54 9.92 18.83
N GLU A 85 8.58 9.75 20.16
CA GLU A 85 7.39 9.89 20.99
C GLU A 85 6.78 11.30 20.93
N ASN A 86 7.64 12.32 20.90
CA ASN A 86 7.26 13.73 20.91
C ASN A 86 7.32 14.39 19.51
N GLU A 87 7.70 13.64 18.48
CA GLU A 87 7.86 14.16 17.11
C GLU A 87 6.55 14.11 16.34
N ILE A 88 6.33 15.09 15.47
CA ILE A 88 5.19 15.08 14.54
C ILE A 88 5.40 13.93 13.55
N CYS A 89 4.61 12.86 13.65
CA CYS A 89 4.86 11.64 12.88
C CYS A 89 3.59 10.82 12.63
N ILE A 90 3.69 9.97 11.60
CA ILE A 90 2.75 8.89 11.32
C ILE A 90 3.58 7.62 11.25
N ILE A 91 3.22 6.62 12.03
CA ILE A 91 3.92 5.34 12.10
C ILE A 91 2.98 4.27 11.61
N GLN A 92 3.34 3.62 10.51
CA GLN A 92 2.63 2.46 9.97
C GLN A 92 3.49 1.20 10.14
N ILE A 93 2.91 0.15 10.71
CA ILE A 93 3.56 -1.15 10.88
C ILE A 93 2.71 -2.19 10.17
N GLY A 94 3.26 -2.78 9.11
CA GLY A 94 2.49 -3.64 8.22
C GLY A 94 1.33 -2.89 7.56
N THR A 95 0.12 -3.41 7.74
CA THR A 95 -1.11 -2.85 7.17
C THR A 95 -1.82 -1.85 8.08
N ASN A 96 -1.30 -1.61 9.30
CA ASN A 96 -1.99 -0.82 10.32
C ASN A 96 -1.23 0.46 10.67
N ILE A 97 -1.98 1.55 10.89
CA ILE A 97 -1.45 2.78 11.46
C ILE A 97 -1.30 2.57 12.96
N HIS A 98 -0.07 2.57 13.45
CA HIS A 98 0.27 2.34 14.84
C HIS A 98 0.19 3.63 15.68
N LYS A 99 0.65 4.76 15.13
CA LYS A 99 0.64 6.04 15.83
C LYS A 99 0.42 7.19 14.84
N ILE A 100 -0.39 8.16 15.24
CA ILE A 100 -0.49 9.48 14.61
C ILE A 100 -0.21 10.50 15.70
N ASN A 101 0.92 11.19 15.62
CA ASN A 101 1.26 12.30 16.50
C ASN A 101 1.24 13.59 15.70
N LEU A 102 0.19 14.39 15.87
CA LEU A 102 0.00 15.66 15.18
C LEU A 102 -0.47 16.72 16.17
N PRO A 103 0.05 17.95 16.08
CA PRO A 103 -0.49 19.10 16.80
C PRO A 103 -1.97 19.34 16.46
N GLU A 104 -2.75 19.70 17.47
CA GLU A 104 -4.19 20.00 17.30
C GLU A 104 -4.44 21.22 16.40
N ASP A 105 -3.51 22.17 16.35
CA ASP A 105 -3.64 23.35 15.49
C ASP A 105 -3.66 22.96 13.99
N LEU A 106 -2.88 21.96 13.57
CA LEU A 106 -2.90 21.46 12.18
C LEU A 106 -4.24 20.79 11.85
N LYS A 107 -4.79 20.00 12.78
CA LYS A 107 -6.12 19.39 12.61
C LYS A 107 -7.20 20.47 12.48
N SER A 108 -7.13 21.50 13.32
CA SER A 108 -8.08 22.62 13.29
C SER A 108 -8.03 23.44 11.98
N LYS A 109 -6.89 23.41 11.28
CA LYS A 109 -6.69 24.04 9.96
C LYS A 109 -7.18 23.17 8.79
N GLY A 110 -7.74 22.00 9.06
CA GLY A 110 -8.31 21.11 8.04
C GLY A 110 -7.37 20.00 7.55
N LEU A 111 -6.24 19.76 8.21
CA LEU A 111 -5.39 18.60 7.89
C LEU A 111 -6.11 17.31 8.32
N VAL A 112 -6.37 16.42 7.36
CA VAL A 112 -6.96 15.10 7.59
C VAL A 112 -5.89 14.04 7.37
N ILE A 113 -5.70 13.17 8.36
CA ILE A 113 -4.83 11.99 8.28
C ILE A 113 -5.67 10.76 8.64
N SER A 114 -5.76 9.82 7.72
CA SER A 114 -6.52 8.59 7.87
C SER A 114 -5.86 7.44 7.09
N SER A 115 -6.36 6.22 7.27
CA SER A 115 -5.98 5.13 6.38
C SER A 115 -6.49 5.38 4.96
N ILE A 116 -5.90 4.71 3.97
CA ILE A 116 -6.38 4.75 2.58
C ILE A 116 -7.82 4.21 2.51
N SER A 117 -8.14 3.15 3.28
CA SER A 117 -9.51 2.59 3.35
C SER A 117 -10.52 3.64 3.84
N ASP A 118 -10.20 4.35 4.92
CA ASP A 118 -11.08 5.41 5.43
C ASP A 118 -11.16 6.60 4.46
N ALA A 119 -10.06 6.92 3.78
CA ALA A 119 -10.03 7.98 2.79
C ALA A 119 -10.89 7.65 1.57
N ILE A 120 -10.94 6.38 1.13
CA ILE A 120 -11.82 5.93 0.04
C ILE A 120 -13.29 6.12 0.43
N GLN A 121 -13.66 5.83 1.68
CA GLN A 121 -15.05 5.96 2.15
C GLN A 121 -15.47 7.42 2.36
N ASN A 122 -14.58 8.24 2.94
CA ASN A 122 -14.92 9.60 3.36
C ASN A 122 -14.56 10.66 2.31
N ASN A 123 -13.61 10.38 1.43
CA ASN A 123 -13.01 11.33 0.46
C ASN A 123 -12.73 10.65 -0.90
N SER A 124 -13.63 9.77 -1.36
CA SER A 124 -13.43 8.90 -2.54
C SER A 124 -12.90 9.64 -3.78
N GLU A 125 -13.48 10.78 -4.13
CA GLU A 125 -13.09 11.57 -5.30
C GLU A 125 -11.66 12.12 -5.22
N LEU A 126 -11.18 12.47 -4.02
CA LEU A 126 -9.80 12.93 -3.85
C LEU A 126 -8.82 11.77 -4.03
N VAL A 127 -9.14 10.60 -3.49
CA VAL A 127 -8.32 9.40 -3.66
C VAL A 127 -8.30 8.97 -5.13
N LYS A 128 -9.45 8.98 -5.79
CA LYS A 128 -9.58 8.64 -7.21
C LYS A 128 -8.70 9.54 -8.07
N LYS A 129 -8.78 10.86 -7.90
CA LYS A 129 -7.93 11.82 -8.63
C LYS A 129 -6.44 11.58 -8.39
N ALA A 130 -6.05 11.22 -7.16
CA ALA A 130 -4.66 10.93 -6.86
C ALA A 130 -4.17 9.64 -7.55
N LEU A 131 -5.01 8.60 -7.61
CA LEU A 131 -4.70 7.36 -8.32
C LEU A 131 -4.68 7.56 -9.85
N GLU A 132 -5.63 8.30 -10.40
CA GLU A 132 -5.68 8.62 -11.84
C GLU A 132 -4.52 9.53 -12.28
N ALA A 133 -3.95 10.32 -11.37
CA ALA A 133 -2.75 11.11 -11.63
C ALA A 133 -1.47 10.26 -11.60
N SER A 134 -1.52 9.04 -11.07
CA SER A 134 -0.42 8.08 -11.15
C SER A 134 -0.45 7.33 -12.48
N ASN A 135 0.71 6.89 -12.98
CA ASN A 135 0.80 6.12 -14.20
C ASN A 135 1.18 4.67 -13.89
N SER A 136 0.19 3.78 -13.89
CA SER A 136 0.41 2.34 -13.71
C SER A 136 1.32 1.74 -14.80
N ASN A 137 1.54 2.41 -15.93
CA ASN A 137 2.41 1.93 -17.01
C ASN A 137 3.90 2.32 -16.84
N ASP A 138 4.26 3.09 -15.81
CA ASP A 138 5.65 3.56 -15.64
C ASP A 138 6.64 2.42 -15.35
N ASP A 139 6.28 1.50 -14.46
CA ASP A 139 7.08 0.34 -14.08
C ASP A 139 6.18 -0.82 -13.64
N LYS A 140 6.68 -2.06 -13.73
CA LYS A 140 5.94 -3.25 -13.31
C LYS A 140 5.46 -3.14 -11.87
N PHE A 141 6.24 -2.55 -10.95
CA PHE A 141 5.88 -2.48 -9.53
C PHE A 141 5.08 -1.22 -9.16
N THR A 142 4.84 -0.31 -10.11
CA THR A 142 3.90 0.81 -9.94
C THR A 142 2.48 0.48 -10.43
N ALA A 143 2.35 -0.56 -11.25
CA ALA A 143 1.07 -1.13 -11.66
C ALA A 143 0.35 -1.77 -10.47
#